data_AF-A0A3N1Q4W8-F1
#
_entry.id   AF-A0A3N1Q4W8-F1
#
_cell.length_a   1.000
_cell.length_b   1.000
_cell.length_c   1.000
_cell.angle_alpha   90.00
_cell.angle_beta   90.00
_cell.angle_gamma   90.00
#
_symmetry.space_group_name_H-M   'P 1'
#
loop_
_entity.id
_entity.type
_entity.pdbx_description
1 polymer ?
#
loop_
_entity_poly.entity_id
_entity_poly.type
_entity_poly.pdbx_seq_one_letter_code
_entity_poly.pdbx_strand_id
1 'polypeptide(L)'
;MHTATQLRPSSFQYLIGGENADLTGLFPRWTPDDRFGILIDRPLGALGASLLIQAAIAAFYDVRPERRGEAPAYPEIYALHVGGPFGDHSAFDFWPPRKEVVIPARNPVDILTAVNTHAVTRLAVPDVLVGDVARLEEGPSTWAEQQSAHDRIASCFAYDPSGCVQAADVVLRSLEPRVEENAGFTLNPLAGAQQVLALGVEEPAGIRVGFDRPEDTSRWVERVRARAGEVPEQKRAELARARAQAGGADSAVRTESFRRLSVDEALACIAGLA
;
A
#
# COMPACT_ATOMS: atom_id res chain seq x y z
N MET A 1 3.78 11.92 10.82
CA MET A 1 2.83 11.60 9.71
C MET A 1 2.90 12.66 8.62
N HIS A 2 3.67 12.41 7.56
CA HIS A 2 3.92 13.39 6.49
C HIS A 2 2.93 13.29 5.33
N THR A 3 2.32 12.12 5.11
CA THR A 3 1.41 11.95 3.96
C THR A 3 0.15 12.81 4.05
N ALA A 4 -0.27 13.17 5.27
CA ALA A 4 -1.39 14.06 5.57
C ALA A 4 -1.27 15.45 4.90
N THR A 5 -0.06 16.00 4.82
CA THR A 5 0.23 17.29 4.15
C THR A 5 0.69 17.08 2.71
N GLN A 6 1.35 15.96 2.42
CA GLN A 6 1.89 15.63 1.10
C GLN A 6 0.81 15.30 0.06
N LEU A 7 -0.25 14.56 0.44
CA LEU A 7 -1.17 13.95 -0.52
C LEU A 7 -2.54 14.62 -0.52
N ARG A 8 -3.08 14.86 -1.71
CA ARG A 8 -4.47 15.27 -1.96
C ARG A 8 -5.08 14.38 -3.04
N PRO A 9 -6.41 14.20 -3.08
CA PRO A 9 -7.05 13.51 -4.20
C PRO A 9 -6.68 14.13 -5.57
N SER A 10 -6.46 15.45 -5.61
CA SER A 10 -6.02 16.21 -6.78
C SER A 10 -4.55 16.00 -7.17
N SER A 11 -3.75 15.29 -6.37
CA SER A 11 -2.36 14.93 -6.73
C SER A 11 -2.31 13.82 -7.78
N PHE A 12 -3.46 13.28 -8.18
CA PHE A 12 -3.58 12.15 -9.12
C PHE A 12 -4.59 12.45 -10.22
N GLN A 13 -4.32 11.91 -11.40
CA GLN A 13 -5.30 11.70 -12.46
C GLN A 13 -5.79 10.25 -12.40
N TYR A 14 -7.10 10.06 -12.52
CA TYR A 14 -7.76 8.77 -12.49
C TYR A 14 -8.41 8.52 -13.86
N LEU A 15 -8.10 7.38 -14.47
CA LEU A 15 -8.80 6.87 -15.64
C LEU A 15 -9.40 5.52 -15.30
N ILE A 16 -10.71 5.37 -15.51
CA ILE A 16 -11.43 4.11 -15.26
C ILE A 16 -12.22 3.78 -16.53
N GLY A 17 -12.00 2.59 -17.11
CA GLY A 17 -12.56 2.21 -18.40
C GLY A 17 -12.13 3.14 -19.55
N GLY A 18 -11.00 3.84 -19.40
CA GLY A 18 -10.52 4.85 -20.35
C GLY A 18 -11.14 6.24 -20.18
N GLU A 19 -12.08 6.42 -19.25
CA GLU A 19 -12.73 7.71 -18.99
C GLU A 19 -12.12 8.42 -17.78
N ASN A 20 -12.12 9.75 -17.81
CA ASN A 20 -11.72 10.56 -16.65
C ASN A 20 -12.65 10.27 -15.47
N ALA A 21 -12.05 9.98 -14.33
CA ALA A 21 -12.75 9.70 -13.09
C ALA A 21 -12.13 10.49 -11.92
N ASP A 22 -12.59 10.19 -10.72
CA ASP A 22 -12.07 10.75 -9.48
C ASP A 22 -11.87 9.64 -8.43
N LEU A 23 -11.51 10.09 -7.22
CA LEU A 23 -11.29 9.22 -6.08
C LEU A 23 -12.56 8.43 -5.69
N THR A 24 -13.76 8.99 -5.89
CA THR A 24 -15.04 8.30 -5.64
C THR A 24 -15.28 7.21 -6.68
N GLY A 25 -14.88 7.47 -7.93
CA GLY A 25 -14.86 6.47 -8.98
C GLY A 25 -13.95 5.31 -8.61
N LEU A 26 -12.73 5.58 -8.11
CA LEU A 26 -11.76 4.56 -7.69
C LEU A 26 -12.24 3.78 -6.46
N PHE A 27 -12.69 4.48 -5.41
CA PHE A 27 -13.18 3.90 -4.16
C PHE A 27 -14.62 4.33 -3.90
N PRO A 28 -15.61 3.62 -4.46
CA PRO A 28 -17.01 4.00 -4.30
C PRO A 28 -17.41 3.94 -2.82
N ARG A 29 -18.15 4.97 -2.39
CA ARG A 29 -18.74 5.08 -1.05
C ARG A 29 -17.72 4.89 0.09
N TRP A 30 -16.52 5.47 -0.03
CA TRP A 30 -15.54 5.45 1.05
C TRP A 30 -16.11 6.10 2.33
N THR A 31 -15.88 5.46 3.47
CA THR A 31 -16.36 5.86 4.81
C THR A 31 -15.18 5.95 5.79
N PRO A 32 -15.36 6.57 6.97
CA PRO A 32 -14.29 6.62 7.96
C PRO A 32 -13.80 5.28 8.51
N ASP A 33 -14.61 4.22 8.34
CA ASP A 33 -14.33 2.86 8.80
C ASP A 33 -13.68 1.99 7.72
N ASP A 34 -13.53 2.53 6.50
CA ASP A 34 -12.87 1.82 5.41
C ASP A 34 -11.38 1.63 5.65
N ARG A 35 -10.88 0.46 5.25
CA ARG A 35 -9.51 0.00 5.46
C ARG A 35 -8.96 -0.56 4.17
N PHE A 36 -7.76 -0.11 3.81
CA PHE A 36 -7.07 -0.61 2.62
C PHE A 36 -6.08 -1.70 3.02
N GLY A 37 -6.10 -2.83 2.33
CA GLY A 37 -5.13 -3.91 2.49
C GLY A 37 -4.41 -4.17 1.18
N ILE A 38 -3.10 -4.43 1.24
CA ILE A 38 -2.31 -4.88 0.11
C ILE A 38 -1.58 -6.18 0.47
N LEU A 39 -1.75 -7.22 -0.34
CA LEU A 39 -0.98 -8.45 -0.25
C LEU A 39 0.35 -8.26 -0.98
N ILE A 40 1.47 -8.59 -0.36
CA ILE A 40 2.82 -8.43 -0.92
C ILE A 40 3.47 -9.81 -0.96
N ASP A 41 3.82 -10.32 -2.14
CA ASP A 41 4.33 -11.69 -2.32
C ASP A 41 5.82 -11.77 -2.69
N ARG A 42 6.48 -10.61 -2.83
CA ARG A 42 7.89 -10.50 -3.24
C ARG A 42 8.53 -9.18 -2.79
N PRO A 43 9.89 -9.12 -2.76
CA PRO A 43 10.64 -7.94 -2.29
C PRO A 43 10.16 -6.61 -2.89
N LEU A 44 9.73 -5.69 -2.02
CA LEU A 44 9.20 -4.36 -2.34
C LEU A 44 8.06 -4.37 -3.38
N GLY A 45 7.31 -5.46 -3.47
CA GLY A 45 6.28 -5.64 -4.50
C GLY A 45 5.20 -4.56 -4.48
N ALA A 46 4.87 -4.02 -3.30
CA ALA A 46 3.88 -2.94 -3.16
C ALA A 46 4.25 -1.65 -3.90
N LEU A 47 5.51 -1.46 -4.31
CA LEU A 47 5.90 -0.29 -5.11
C LEU A 47 5.21 -0.23 -6.47
N GLY A 48 4.74 -1.36 -7.01
CA GLY A 48 3.91 -1.39 -8.21
C GLY A 48 2.47 -0.90 -7.99
N ALA A 49 2.07 -0.67 -6.75
CA ALA A 49 0.77 -0.11 -6.38
C ALA A 49 0.92 1.16 -5.54
N SER A 50 2.03 1.89 -5.71
CA SER A 50 2.35 3.05 -4.88
C SER A 50 1.34 4.19 -5.03
N LEU A 51 0.76 4.37 -6.22
CA LEU A 51 -0.30 5.35 -6.46
C LEU A 51 -1.64 4.89 -5.88
N LEU A 52 -1.94 3.59 -5.95
CA LEU A 52 -3.17 3.04 -5.36
C LEU A 52 -3.16 3.14 -3.82
N ILE A 53 -2.02 2.82 -3.19
CA ILE A 53 -1.79 2.99 -1.76
C ILE A 53 -1.99 4.46 -1.38
N GLN A 54 -1.34 5.39 -2.10
CA GLN A 54 -1.42 6.81 -1.79
C GLN A 54 -2.80 7.43 -2.09
N ALA A 55 -3.54 6.91 -3.06
CA ALA A 55 -4.94 7.27 -3.28
C ALA A 55 -5.82 6.81 -2.10
N ALA A 56 -5.60 5.62 -1.53
CA ALA A 56 -6.32 5.15 -0.34
C ALA A 56 -5.99 6.02 0.89
N ILE A 57 -4.74 6.45 1.04
CA ILE A 57 -4.33 7.42 2.07
C ILE A 57 -5.06 8.76 1.86
N ALA A 58 -5.13 9.25 0.62
CA ALA A 58 -5.87 10.47 0.31
C ALA A 58 -7.35 10.33 0.70
N ALA A 59 -8.01 9.21 0.39
CA ALA A 59 -9.40 8.93 0.78
C ALA A 59 -9.61 8.90 2.30
N PHE A 60 -8.70 8.27 3.04
CA PHE A 60 -8.75 8.22 4.50
C PHE A 60 -8.78 9.61 5.16
N TYR A 61 -8.01 10.54 4.61
CA TYR A 61 -7.97 11.91 5.11
C TYR A 61 -9.10 12.78 4.54
N ASP A 62 -9.56 12.52 3.32
CA ASP A 62 -10.62 13.32 2.69
C ASP A 62 -11.98 13.09 3.37
N VAL A 63 -12.26 11.86 3.81
CA VAL A 63 -13.50 11.53 4.52
C VAL A 63 -13.57 12.11 5.94
N ARG A 64 -12.42 12.48 6.53
CA ARG A 64 -12.32 13.19 7.82
C ARG A 64 -11.14 14.19 7.77
N PRO A 65 -11.33 15.38 7.19
CA PRO A 65 -10.26 16.35 6.98
C PRO A 65 -9.52 16.78 8.25
N GLU A 66 -10.17 16.71 9.41
CA GLU A 66 -9.59 17.05 10.71
C GLU A 66 -8.37 16.17 11.04
N ARG A 67 -8.29 14.96 10.45
CA ARG A 67 -7.14 14.04 10.59
C ARG A 67 -5.85 14.58 9.97
N ARG A 68 -5.93 15.64 9.16
CA ARG A 68 -4.76 16.32 8.60
C ARG A 68 -4.15 17.36 9.53
N GLY A 69 -4.72 17.61 10.71
CA GLY A 69 -4.19 18.61 11.65
C GLY A 69 -4.72 18.48 13.07
N GLU A 70 -6.01 18.74 13.26
CA GLU A 70 -6.65 18.85 14.58
C GLU A 70 -6.75 17.52 15.34
N ALA A 71 -6.98 16.42 14.63
CA ALA A 71 -7.13 15.08 15.20
C ALA A 71 -6.25 14.07 14.45
N PRO A 72 -4.92 14.24 14.47
CA PRO A 72 -4.01 13.55 13.58
C PRO A 72 -4.06 12.03 13.80
N ALA A 73 -4.28 11.28 12.72
CA ALA A 73 -4.29 9.81 12.74
C ALA A 73 -3.59 9.22 11.52
N TYR A 74 -2.78 8.18 11.73
CA TYR A 74 -2.23 7.40 10.62
C TYR A 74 -3.35 6.66 9.89
N PRO A 75 -3.29 6.57 8.55
CA PRO A 75 -4.32 5.93 7.74
C PRO A 75 -4.48 4.45 8.08
N GLU A 76 -5.71 3.95 8.08
CA GLU A 76 -6.00 2.53 8.35
C GLU A 76 -5.72 1.67 7.10
N ILE A 77 -4.43 1.57 6.78
CA ILE A 77 -3.89 0.76 5.68
C ILE A 77 -2.99 -0.36 6.22
N TYR A 78 -2.95 -1.49 5.52
CA TYR A 78 -2.29 -2.71 5.99
C TYR A 78 -1.45 -3.37 4.87
N ALA A 79 -0.16 -3.56 5.13
CA ALA A 79 0.74 -4.29 4.25
C ALA A 79 0.86 -5.73 4.75
N LEU A 80 0.32 -6.67 4.00
CA LEU A 80 0.22 -8.09 4.36
C LEU A 80 1.25 -8.87 3.53
N HIS A 81 2.41 -9.14 4.12
CA HIS A 81 3.52 -9.82 3.45
C HIS A 81 3.36 -11.34 3.49
N VAL A 82 3.28 -11.99 2.33
CA VAL A 82 2.94 -13.41 2.16
C VAL A 82 4.18 -14.26 1.87
N GLY A 83 4.58 -15.10 2.84
CA GLY A 83 5.72 -16.01 2.72
C GLY A 83 7.06 -15.44 3.17
N GLY A 84 7.09 -14.21 3.70
CA GLY A 84 8.31 -13.60 4.24
C GLY A 84 8.19 -12.08 4.36
N PRO A 85 9.13 -11.41 5.07
CA PRO A 85 9.14 -9.97 5.15
C PRO A 85 9.76 -9.37 3.88
N PHE A 86 8.99 -8.60 3.11
CA PHE A 86 9.42 -8.08 1.80
C PHE A 86 9.87 -6.62 1.83
N GLY A 87 10.44 -6.18 2.95
CA GLY A 87 10.96 -4.84 3.14
C GLY A 87 10.00 -3.93 3.90
N ASP A 88 10.57 -2.83 4.40
CA ASP A 88 9.85 -1.83 5.17
C ASP A 88 9.11 -0.84 4.26
N HIS A 89 7.81 -0.67 4.48
CA HIS A 89 6.95 0.23 3.70
C HIS A 89 6.47 1.42 4.54
N SER A 90 7.04 1.63 5.73
CA SER A 90 6.56 2.64 6.68
C SER A 90 6.63 4.07 6.14
N ALA A 91 7.41 4.34 5.09
CA ALA A 91 7.41 5.61 4.36
C ALA A 91 6.06 5.95 3.70
N PHE A 92 5.21 4.95 3.43
CA PHE A 92 3.82 5.12 3.00
C PHE A 92 2.83 5.22 4.17
N ASP A 93 3.29 5.46 5.40
CA ASP A 93 2.46 5.50 6.60
C ASP A 93 1.78 4.15 6.97
N PHE A 94 2.39 3.01 6.57
CA PHE A 94 2.16 1.70 7.20
C PHE A 94 2.74 1.67 8.63
N TRP A 95 2.18 2.52 9.49
CA TRP A 95 2.62 2.80 10.85
C TRP A 95 1.41 3.02 11.77
N PRO A 96 1.43 2.55 13.03
CA PRO A 96 2.52 1.88 13.76
C PRO A 96 2.82 0.44 13.29
N PRO A 97 3.84 -0.25 13.85
CA PRO A 97 4.33 -1.53 13.34
C PRO A 97 3.30 -2.62 13.07
N ARG A 98 2.20 -2.65 13.84
CA ARG A 98 1.07 -3.58 13.61
C ARG A 98 0.41 -3.49 12.22
N LYS A 99 0.70 -2.45 11.43
CA LYS A 99 0.17 -2.26 10.07
C LYS A 99 1.00 -2.93 8.98
N GLU A 100 2.16 -3.48 9.31
CA GLU A 100 2.85 -4.43 8.44
C GLU A 100 2.85 -5.80 9.10
N VAL A 101 2.17 -6.74 8.45
CA VAL A 101 1.91 -8.07 8.97
C VAL A 101 2.66 -9.06 8.10
N VAL A 102 3.47 -9.92 8.72
CA VAL A 102 4.12 -11.02 8.02
C VAL A 102 3.30 -12.28 8.23
N ILE A 103 2.86 -12.88 7.13
CA ILE A 103 2.15 -14.15 7.06
C ILE A 103 3.21 -15.18 6.62
N PRO A 104 3.79 -15.97 7.55
CA PRO A 104 4.99 -16.75 7.25
C PRO A 104 4.75 -17.86 6.22
N ALA A 105 3.56 -18.45 6.23
CA ALA A 105 3.18 -19.51 5.31
C ALA A 105 2.49 -18.94 4.06
N ARG A 106 2.81 -19.52 2.91
CA ARG A 106 2.05 -19.36 1.68
C ARG A 106 0.82 -20.27 1.74
N ASN A 107 -0.12 -19.93 2.61
CA ASN A 107 -1.35 -20.69 2.84
C ASN A 107 -2.57 -19.75 2.60
N PRO A 108 -3.52 -20.11 1.71
CA PRO A 108 -4.67 -19.24 1.41
C PRO A 108 -5.53 -18.92 2.62
N VAL A 109 -5.69 -19.88 3.55
CA VAL A 109 -6.46 -19.72 4.79
C VAL A 109 -5.81 -18.68 5.70
N ASP A 110 -4.49 -18.73 5.89
CA ASP A 110 -3.77 -17.76 6.72
C ASP A 110 -3.82 -16.34 6.11
N ILE A 111 -3.75 -16.27 4.78
CA ILE A 111 -3.87 -15.00 4.04
C ILE A 111 -5.27 -14.42 4.22
N LEU A 112 -6.33 -15.21 3.99
CA LEU A 112 -7.71 -14.77 4.18
C LEU A 112 -7.97 -14.39 5.65
N THR A 113 -7.44 -15.16 6.59
CA THR A 113 -7.52 -14.85 8.03
C THR A 113 -6.91 -13.49 8.33
N ALA A 114 -5.76 -13.16 7.75
CA ALA A 114 -5.12 -11.85 7.93
C ALA A 114 -5.97 -10.72 7.34
N VAL A 115 -6.54 -10.91 6.14
CA VAL A 115 -7.46 -9.95 5.50
C VAL A 115 -8.69 -9.68 6.39
N ASN A 116 -9.33 -10.74 6.90
CA ASN A 116 -10.49 -10.65 7.77
C ASN A 116 -10.17 -10.05 9.14
N THR A 117 -9.06 -10.45 9.76
CA THR A 117 -8.61 -9.95 11.07
C THR A 117 -8.41 -8.44 11.07
N HIS A 118 -7.88 -7.90 9.97
CA HIS A 118 -7.68 -6.46 9.81
C HIS A 118 -8.92 -5.74 9.28
N ALA A 119 -10.01 -6.47 9.03
CA ALA A 119 -11.27 -6.00 8.48
C ALA A 119 -11.06 -5.14 7.21
N VAL A 120 -10.22 -5.61 6.30
CA VAL A 120 -9.95 -4.93 5.03
C VAL A 120 -11.26 -4.78 4.25
N THR A 121 -11.50 -3.57 3.73
CA THR A 121 -12.69 -3.24 2.93
C THR A 121 -12.33 -2.88 1.48
N ARG A 122 -11.06 -2.57 1.21
CA ARG A 122 -10.51 -2.32 -0.14
C ARG A 122 -9.22 -3.12 -0.27
N LEU A 123 -9.18 -4.08 -1.18
CA LEU A 123 -8.09 -5.07 -1.24
C LEU A 123 -7.29 -4.95 -2.54
N ALA A 124 -5.99 -4.81 -2.45
CA ALA A 124 -5.06 -4.98 -3.58
C ALA A 124 -4.34 -6.32 -3.47
N VAL A 125 -4.37 -7.11 -4.54
CA VAL A 125 -3.71 -8.42 -4.64
C VAL A 125 -2.75 -8.44 -5.84
N PRO A 126 -1.62 -9.15 -5.77
CA PRO A 126 -0.77 -9.36 -6.94
C PRO A 126 -1.55 -10.01 -8.09
N ASP A 127 -1.31 -9.56 -9.32
CA ASP A 127 -1.87 -10.15 -10.54
C ASP A 127 -1.14 -11.47 -10.85
N VAL A 128 -1.52 -12.51 -10.12
CA VAL A 128 -0.97 -13.85 -10.23
C VAL A 128 -1.95 -14.80 -10.91
N LEU A 129 -1.45 -15.97 -11.30
CA LEU A 129 -2.31 -17.06 -11.75
C LEU A 129 -3.32 -17.40 -10.63
N VAL A 130 -4.60 -17.43 -10.99
CA VAL A 130 -5.67 -17.83 -10.08
C VAL A 130 -5.47 -19.27 -9.63
N GLY A 131 -5.67 -19.53 -8.34
CA GLY A 131 -5.60 -20.87 -7.76
C GLY A 131 -6.98 -21.51 -7.59
N ASP A 132 -6.98 -22.76 -7.13
CA ASP A 132 -8.19 -23.48 -6.76
C ASP A 132 -8.74 -22.93 -5.43
N VAL A 133 -9.93 -22.31 -5.49
CA VAL A 133 -10.60 -21.74 -4.32
C VAL A 133 -10.98 -22.78 -3.28
N ALA A 134 -11.03 -24.07 -3.63
CA ALA A 134 -11.22 -25.17 -2.67
C ALA A 134 -10.13 -25.19 -1.58
N ARG A 135 -8.94 -24.62 -1.84
CA ARG A 135 -7.88 -24.48 -0.83
C ARG A 135 -8.26 -23.57 0.34
N LEU A 136 -9.23 -22.69 0.16
CA LEU A 136 -9.80 -21.88 1.25
C LEU A 136 -10.74 -22.68 2.14
N GLU A 137 -11.13 -23.89 1.71
CA GLU A 137 -11.97 -24.82 2.48
C GLU A 137 -11.16 -25.69 3.46
N GLU A 138 -9.85 -25.51 3.53
CA GLU A 138 -9.00 -26.22 4.49
C GLU A 138 -8.98 -25.55 5.88
N GLY A 139 -9.64 -24.40 6.03
CA GLY A 139 -9.67 -23.60 7.25
C GLY A 139 -10.68 -24.05 8.30
N PRO A 140 -10.62 -23.47 9.52
CA PRO A 140 -11.47 -23.86 10.64
C PRO A 140 -12.96 -23.57 10.44
N SER A 141 -13.32 -22.57 9.62
CA SER A 141 -14.70 -22.23 9.26
C SER A 141 -14.78 -21.68 7.84
N THR A 142 -14.86 -22.60 6.89
CA THR A 142 -14.64 -22.38 5.45
C THR A 142 -15.59 -21.36 4.84
N TRP A 143 -16.90 -21.56 5.02
CA TRP A 143 -17.95 -20.71 4.48
C TRP A 143 -18.03 -19.35 5.18
N ALA A 144 -17.73 -19.30 6.49
CA ALA A 144 -17.87 -18.07 7.27
C ALA A 144 -16.74 -17.07 6.99
N GLU A 145 -15.52 -17.55 6.78
CA GLU A 145 -14.37 -16.70 6.42
C GLU A 145 -14.55 -16.09 5.03
N GLN A 146 -15.00 -16.88 4.05
CA GLN A 146 -15.28 -16.39 2.71
C GLN A 146 -16.47 -15.41 2.71
N GLN A 147 -17.58 -15.75 3.39
CA GLN A 147 -18.73 -14.85 3.50
C GLN A 147 -18.35 -13.54 4.20
N SER A 148 -17.50 -13.57 5.22
CA SER A 148 -17.00 -12.36 5.89
C SER A 148 -16.23 -11.45 4.94
N ALA A 149 -15.47 -12.01 3.99
CA ALA A 149 -14.82 -11.22 2.96
C ALA A 149 -15.84 -10.64 1.96
N HIS A 150 -16.82 -11.43 1.51
CA HIS A 150 -17.89 -10.96 0.62
C HIS A 150 -18.71 -9.81 1.21
N ASP A 151 -19.08 -9.91 2.49
CA ASP A 151 -19.91 -8.90 3.13
C ASP A 151 -19.16 -7.57 3.35
N ARG A 152 -17.83 -7.64 3.48
CA ARG A 152 -17.00 -6.51 3.91
C ARG A 152 -16.25 -5.82 2.77
N ILE A 153 -15.71 -6.57 1.83
CA ILE A 153 -14.84 -6.02 0.79
C ILE A 153 -15.71 -5.37 -0.28
N ALA A 154 -15.59 -4.06 -0.43
CA ALA A 154 -16.38 -3.30 -1.39
C ALA A 154 -15.67 -3.08 -2.74
N SER A 155 -14.33 -3.18 -2.79
CA SER A 155 -13.62 -3.24 -4.06
C SER A 155 -12.28 -3.96 -3.95
N CYS A 156 -11.89 -4.62 -5.03
CA CYS A 156 -10.65 -5.35 -5.17
C CYS A 156 -9.87 -4.89 -6.42
N PHE A 157 -8.55 -4.97 -6.37
CA PHE A 157 -7.66 -4.59 -7.47
C PHE A 157 -6.54 -5.63 -7.62
N ALA A 158 -6.31 -6.09 -8.84
CA ALA A 158 -5.07 -6.75 -9.22
C ALA A 158 -4.00 -5.69 -9.55
N TYR A 159 -2.77 -5.90 -9.07
CA TYR A 159 -1.62 -5.05 -9.35
C TYR A 159 -0.39 -5.90 -9.72
N ASP A 160 0.52 -5.35 -10.52
CA ASP A 160 1.81 -5.98 -10.79
C ASP A 160 2.95 -5.16 -10.14
N PRO A 161 3.98 -5.78 -9.55
CA PRO A 161 5.13 -5.08 -8.97
C PRO A 161 5.88 -4.13 -9.90
N SER A 162 5.75 -4.29 -11.23
CA SER A 162 6.28 -3.33 -12.21
C SER A 162 5.50 -2.02 -12.28
N GLY A 163 4.28 -2.00 -11.75
CA GLY A 163 3.32 -0.90 -11.92
C GLY A 163 2.36 -1.08 -13.08
N CYS A 164 2.48 -2.14 -13.88
CA CYS A 164 1.70 -2.31 -15.11
C CYS A 164 1.02 -3.68 -15.16
N VAL A 165 -0.32 -3.69 -15.10
CA VAL A 165 -1.16 -4.88 -15.30
C VAL A 165 -1.64 -4.97 -16.76
N GLN A 166 -1.72 -6.20 -17.28
CA GLN A 166 -2.31 -6.48 -18.59
C GLN A 166 -3.84 -6.34 -18.56
N ALA A 167 -4.44 -5.85 -19.65
CA ALA A 167 -5.89 -5.60 -19.72
C ALA A 167 -6.43 -4.74 -18.55
N ALA A 168 -5.63 -3.74 -18.13
CA ALA A 168 -6.00 -2.82 -17.08
C ALA A 168 -7.24 -1.98 -17.45
N ASP A 169 -8.13 -1.81 -16.49
CA ASP A 169 -9.31 -0.94 -16.58
C ASP A 169 -9.23 0.25 -15.63
N VAL A 170 -8.20 0.33 -14.80
CA VAL A 170 -7.89 1.47 -13.94
C VAL A 170 -6.46 1.92 -14.22
N VAL A 171 -6.27 3.21 -14.47
CA VAL A 171 -4.95 3.83 -14.61
C VAL A 171 -4.89 5.03 -13.68
N LEU A 172 -3.85 5.06 -12.84
CA LEU A 172 -3.52 6.20 -12.00
C LEU A 172 -2.25 6.86 -12.51
N ARG A 173 -2.24 8.18 -12.54
CA ARG A 173 -1.06 8.97 -12.89
C ARG A 173 -0.83 10.03 -11.83
N SER A 174 0.40 10.16 -11.32
CA SER A 174 0.73 11.27 -10.43
C SER A 174 0.76 12.59 -11.21
N LEU A 175 0.38 13.68 -10.57
CA LEU A 175 0.47 15.03 -11.16
C LEU A 175 1.59 15.86 -10.51
N GLU A 176 2.24 15.31 -9.48
CA GLU A 176 3.21 16.00 -8.66
C GLU A 176 4.40 15.07 -8.36
N PRO A 177 5.66 15.55 -8.47
CA PRO A 177 6.84 14.71 -8.24
C PRO A 177 6.95 14.18 -6.81
N ARG A 178 6.45 14.93 -5.83
CA ARG A 178 6.49 14.57 -4.41
C ARG A 178 5.80 13.25 -4.09
N VAL A 179 4.90 12.77 -4.96
CA VAL A 179 4.22 11.47 -4.81
C VAL A 179 5.22 10.29 -4.89
N GLU A 180 6.39 10.47 -5.52
CA GLU A 180 7.44 9.46 -5.61
C GLU A 180 8.38 9.43 -4.37
N GLU A 181 8.33 10.43 -3.48
CA GLU A 181 9.25 10.51 -2.32
C GLU A 181 9.17 9.24 -1.46
N ASN A 182 7.95 8.77 -1.16
CA ASN A 182 7.71 7.60 -0.32
C ASN A 182 8.28 6.30 -0.95
N ALA A 183 8.21 6.18 -2.28
CA ALA A 183 8.85 5.11 -3.01
C ALA A 183 10.39 5.21 -2.95
N GLY A 184 10.93 6.43 -3.05
CA GLY A 184 12.35 6.72 -2.90
C GLY A 184 12.90 6.32 -1.52
N PHE A 185 12.19 6.67 -0.45
CA PHE A 185 12.50 6.25 0.93
C PHE A 185 12.45 4.74 1.09
N THR A 186 11.45 4.07 0.51
CA THR A 186 11.29 2.61 0.55
C THR A 186 12.42 1.89 -0.21
N LEU A 187 12.88 2.45 -1.34
CA LEU A 187 14.01 1.92 -2.12
C LEU A 187 15.37 2.17 -1.46
N ASN A 188 15.51 3.23 -0.66
CA ASN A 188 16.76 3.62 0.00
C ASN A 188 16.56 3.85 1.51
N PRO A 189 16.14 2.82 2.27
CA PRO A 189 15.65 2.99 3.64
C PRO A 189 16.69 3.59 4.59
N LEU A 190 17.96 3.17 4.49
CA LEU A 190 19.03 3.67 5.36
C LEU A 190 19.41 5.12 5.07
N ALA A 191 19.47 5.50 3.79
CA ALA A 191 19.73 6.88 3.39
C ALA A 191 18.58 7.79 3.83
N GLY A 192 17.34 7.32 3.67
CA GLY A 192 16.16 8.00 4.16
C GLY A 192 16.15 8.19 5.68
N ALA A 193 16.48 7.14 6.43
CA ALA A 193 16.61 7.23 7.89
C ALA A 193 17.71 8.20 8.32
N GLN A 194 18.85 8.23 7.62
CA GLN A 194 19.91 9.20 7.86
C GLN A 194 19.46 10.63 7.57
N GLN A 195 18.71 10.86 6.49
CA GLN A 195 18.15 12.17 6.15
C GLN A 195 17.19 12.65 7.26
N VAL A 196 16.31 11.79 7.75
CA VAL A 196 15.38 12.12 8.85
C VAL A 196 16.14 12.49 10.14
N LEU A 197 17.22 11.78 10.46
CA LEU A 197 18.08 12.13 11.60
C LEU A 197 18.85 13.44 11.38
N ALA A 198 19.35 13.68 10.17
CA ALA A 198 20.17 14.85 9.84
C ALA A 198 19.37 16.16 9.82
N LEU A 199 18.08 16.10 9.47
CA LEU A 199 17.17 17.23 9.58
C LEU A 199 16.94 17.66 11.05
N GLY A 200 17.33 16.82 12.02
CA GLY A 200 17.18 17.13 13.44
C GLY A 200 15.72 17.20 13.90
N VAL A 201 15.55 17.45 15.19
CA VAL A 201 14.25 17.76 15.82
C VAL A 201 13.96 19.28 15.74
N GLU A 202 14.89 20.09 15.24
CA GLU A 202 14.69 21.55 15.13
C GLU A 202 13.79 21.89 13.94
N GLU A 203 12.56 22.24 14.28
CA GLU A 203 11.42 22.37 13.38
C GLU A 203 11.48 23.64 12.52
N PRO A 204 11.38 23.53 11.17
CA PRO A 204 10.62 24.53 10.43
C PRO A 204 9.16 24.34 10.83
N ALA A 205 8.60 25.31 11.55
CA ALA A 205 7.20 25.35 11.92
C ALA A 205 6.30 24.98 10.73
N GLY A 206 5.64 23.81 10.79
CA GLY A 206 4.50 23.50 9.92
C GLY A 206 4.53 22.22 9.06
N ILE A 207 5.50 21.32 9.17
CA ILE A 207 5.58 20.15 8.25
C ILE A 207 5.15 18.80 8.87
N ARG A 208 5.20 18.63 10.20
CA ARG A 208 4.77 17.37 10.84
C ARG A 208 3.34 17.48 11.38
N VAL A 209 2.42 16.74 10.76
CA VAL A 209 1.08 16.51 11.33
C VAL A 209 1.22 15.39 12.37
N GLY A 210 0.73 15.63 13.58
CA GLY A 210 0.82 14.66 14.70
C GLY A 210 1.65 15.15 15.87
N PHE A 211 1.40 14.58 17.04
CA PHE A 211 2.18 14.79 18.28
C PHE A 211 3.43 13.88 18.32
N ASP A 212 4.10 13.69 17.17
CA ASP A 212 5.25 12.78 17.06
C ASP A 212 6.34 13.27 18.02
N ARG A 213 6.62 12.50 19.07
CA ARG A 213 7.70 12.84 20.00
C ARG A 213 9.05 12.50 19.36
N PRO A 214 10.18 13.07 19.82
CA PRO A 214 11.50 12.67 19.34
C PRO A 214 11.74 11.15 19.43
N GLU A 215 11.16 10.49 20.43
CA GLU A 215 11.22 9.03 20.60
C GLU A 215 10.50 8.28 19.47
N ASP A 216 9.42 8.84 18.90
CA ASP A 216 8.69 8.20 17.80
C ASP A 216 9.52 8.19 16.51
N THR A 217 10.27 9.27 16.26
CA THR A 217 11.25 9.32 15.16
C THR A 217 12.36 8.29 15.38
N SER A 218 12.87 8.19 16.61
CA SER A 218 13.93 7.24 16.96
C SER A 218 13.47 5.80 16.77
N ARG A 219 12.25 5.45 17.25
CA ARG A 219 11.64 4.13 17.06
C ARG A 219 11.40 3.79 15.59
N TRP A 220 10.99 4.78 14.79
CA TRP A 220 10.86 4.60 13.35
C TRP A 220 12.20 4.27 12.71
N VAL A 221 13.26 5.05 13.01
CA VAL A 221 14.62 4.80 12.50
C VAL A 221 15.16 3.44 12.92
N GLU A 222 14.96 3.04 14.18
CA GLU A 222 15.37 1.73 14.70
C GLU A 222 14.69 0.59 13.92
N ARG A 223 13.39 0.72 13.66
CA ARG A 223 12.66 -0.26 12.84
C ARG A 223 13.20 -0.32 11.42
N VAL A 224 13.39 0.83 10.76
CA VAL A 224 13.92 0.88 9.40
C VAL A 224 15.29 0.20 9.32
N ARG A 225 16.17 0.45 10.30
CA ARG A 225 17.48 -0.21 10.40
C ARG A 225 17.37 -1.72 10.61
N ALA A 226 16.50 -2.17 11.52
CA ALA A 226 16.29 -3.58 11.80
C ALA A 226 15.79 -4.37 10.58
N ARG A 227 15.03 -3.70 9.70
CA ARG A 227 14.42 -4.30 8.50
C ARG A 227 15.18 -4.05 7.20
N ALA A 228 16.24 -3.24 7.23
CA ALA A 228 17.04 -2.93 6.05
C ALA A 228 17.71 -4.16 5.40
N GLY A 229 17.84 -5.27 6.15
CA GLY A 229 18.36 -6.54 5.64
C GLY A 229 17.33 -7.44 4.96
N GLU A 230 16.02 -7.15 5.07
CA GLU A 230 14.94 -8.01 4.53
C GLU A 230 14.99 -8.12 3.00
N VAL A 231 15.46 -7.06 2.33
CA VAL A 231 15.67 -7.03 0.88
C VAL A 231 17.16 -6.78 0.61
N PRO A 232 17.84 -7.58 -0.21
CA PRO A 232 19.24 -7.33 -0.53
C PRO A 232 19.45 -5.99 -1.24
N GLU A 233 20.55 -5.30 -0.94
CA GLU A 233 20.88 -4.00 -1.54
C GLU A 233 20.93 -4.05 -3.07
N GLN A 234 21.52 -5.11 -3.64
CA GLN A 234 21.53 -5.34 -5.08
C GLN A 234 20.12 -5.38 -5.67
N LYS A 235 19.17 -6.03 -4.97
CA LYS A 235 17.78 -6.10 -5.42
C LYS A 235 17.09 -4.75 -5.35
N ARG A 236 17.34 -3.96 -4.28
CA ARG A 236 16.85 -2.57 -4.20
C ARG A 236 17.38 -1.71 -5.34
N ALA A 237 18.68 -1.81 -5.65
CA ALA A 237 19.29 -1.07 -6.76
C ALA A 237 18.75 -1.49 -8.13
N GLU A 238 18.45 -2.77 -8.34
CA GLU A 238 17.75 -3.27 -9.53
C GLU A 238 16.36 -2.64 -9.65
N LEU A 239 15.54 -2.70 -8.59
CA LEU A 239 14.19 -2.15 -8.57
C LEU A 239 14.19 -0.63 -8.74
N ALA A 240 15.13 0.09 -8.13
CA ALA A 240 15.27 1.52 -8.29
C ALA A 240 15.57 1.91 -9.75
N ARG A 241 16.46 1.16 -10.43
CA ARG A 241 16.75 1.37 -11.85
C ARG A 241 15.55 1.07 -12.74
N ALA A 242 14.85 -0.04 -12.50
CA ALA A 242 13.64 -0.40 -13.25
C ALA A 242 12.55 0.67 -13.08
N ARG A 243 12.33 1.12 -11.83
CA ARG A 243 11.37 2.18 -11.52
C ARG A 243 11.71 3.51 -12.20
N ALA A 244 12.99 3.89 -12.23
CA ALA A 244 13.45 5.09 -12.92
C ALA A 244 13.24 5.00 -14.45
N GLN A 245 13.51 3.84 -15.05
CA GLN A 245 13.33 3.62 -16.50
C GLN A 245 11.86 3.66 -16.93
N ALA A 246 10.94 3.18 -16.08
CA ALA A 246 9.51 3.20 -16.36
C ALA A 246 8.90 4.62 -16.43
N GLY A 247 9.59 5.65 -15.92
CA GLY A 247 9.13 7.05 -15.98
C GLY A 247 9.28 7.74 -17.35
N GLY A 248 9.98 7.12 -18.30
CA GLY A 248 10.18 7.69 -19.65
C GLY A 248 10.85 9.08 -19.65
N ALA A 249 10.49 9.91 -20.63
CA ALA A 249 11.08 11.25 -20.81
C ALA A 249 10.66 12.27 -19.72
N ASP A 250 9.58 11.97 -18.98
CA ASP A 250 9.05 12.81 -17.91
C ASP A 250 9.14 12.05 -16.57
N SER A 251 10.38 11.78 -16.14
CA SER A 251 10.71 10.99 -14.94
C SER A 251 10.10 11.54 -13.63
N ALA A 252 9.50 12.73 -13.68
CA ALA A 252 8.84 13.39 -12.58
C ALA A 252 7.42 12.88 -12.30
N VAL A 253 6.84 12.11 -13.23
CA VAL A 253 5.47 11.61 -13.14
C VAL A 253 5.43 10.07 -13.24
N ARG A 254 4.66 9.44 -12.37
CA ARG A 254 4.43 7.99 -12.35
C ARG A 254 3.08 7.68 -12.96
N THR A 255 3.01 6.62 -13.75
CA THR A 255 1.76 5.99 -14.17
C THR A 255 1.77 4.54 -13.71
N GLU A 256 0.67 4.09 -13.11
CA GLU A 256 0.44 2.71 -12.70
C GLU A 256 -0.93 2.25 -13.23
N SER A 257 -1.05 0.98 -13.59
CA SER A 257 -2.29 0.39 -14.11
C SER A 257 -2.69 -0.83 -13.29
N PHE A 258 -4.01 -0.99 -13.13
CA PHE A 258 -4.63 -2.00 -12.29
C PHE A 258 -5.84 -2.59 -13.01
N ARG A 259 -6.25 -3.78 -12.55
CA ARG A 259 -7.50 -4.40 -12.98
C ARG A 259 -8.45 -4.51 -11.80
N ARG A 260 -9.69 -4.05 -11.94
CA ARG A 260 -10.73 -4.30 -10.92
C ARG A 260 -11.06 -5.78 -10.88
N LEU A 261 -11.24 -6.28 -9.67
CA LEU A 261 -11.67 -7.64 -9.41
C LEU A 261 -13.00 -7.60 -8.65
N SER A 262 -13.83 -8.60 -8.91
CA SER A 262 -14.83 -9.06 -7.95
C SER A 262 -14.15 -9.65 -6.71
N VAL A 263 -14.94 -9.86 -5.63
CA VAL A 263 -14.43 -10.53 -4.44
C VAL A 263 -14.03 -11.98 -4.76
N ASP A 264 -14.81 -12.70 -5.55
CA ASP A 264 -14.50 -14.07 -5.99
C ASP A 264 -13.15 -14.16 -6.72
N GLU A 265 -12.89 -13.25 -7.65
CA GLU A 265 -11.61 -13.20 -8.36
C GLU A 265 -10.44 -12.89 -7.42
N ALA A 266 -10.63 -12.01 -6.43
CA ALA A 266 -9.61 -11.74 -5.44
C ALA A 266 -9.33 -12.95 -4.53
N LEU A 267 -10.37 -13.70 -4.14
CA LEU A 267 -10.23 -14.96 -3.40
C LEU A 267 -9.50 -16.02 -4.24
N ALA A 268 -9.76 -16.10 -5.54
CA ALA A 268 -9.03 -16.97 -6.46
C ALA A 268 -7.55 -16.55 -6.60
N CYS A 269 -7.23 -15.26 -6.61
CA CYS A 269 -5.85 -14.78 -6.52
C CYS A 269 -5.19 -15.17 -5.20
N ILE A 270 -5.89 -15.04 -4.06
CA ILE A 270 -5.38 -15.49 -2.74
C ILE A 270 -5.05 -16.98 -2.77
N ALA A 271 -5.93 -17.81 -3.36
CA ALA A 271 -5.70 -19.24 -3.52
C ALA A 271 -4.48 -19.56 -4.41
N GLY A 272 -4.12 -18.65 -5.33
CA GLY A 272 -2.97 -18.77 -6.23
C GLY A 272 -1.64 -18.29 -5.63
N LEU A 273 -1.65 -17.54 -4.53
CA LEU A 273 -0.43 -17.06 -3.85
C LEU A 273 0.29 -18.14 -3.02
N ALA A 274 -0.37 -19.29 -2.88
CA ALA A 274 0.01 -20.38 -2.00
C ALA A 274 0.76 -21.52 -2.69
#